data_AF-A0A5B9DQE6-F1
#
_entry.id   AF-A0A5B9DQE6-F1
#
_cell.length_a   1.000
_cell.length_b   1.000
_cell.length_c   1.000
_cell.angle_alpha   90.00
_cell.angle_beta   90.00
_cell.angle_gamma   90.00
#
_symmetry.space_group_name_H-M   'P 1'
#
loop_
_entity.id
_entity.type
_entity.pdbx_description
1 polymer ?
#
loop_
_entity_poly.entity_id
_entity_poly.type
_entity_poly.pdbx_seq_one_letter_code
_entity_poly.pdbx_strand_id
1 'polypeptide(L)'
;MPQTIRIAALSLSLLLLGAGEVSVAGQPATGRLHVKVELEGSAREDFPNGIEWAALSTKRSMSLDLAMWMPEVGGGPLLTLGGVDPRNPSLPPGMAAIASAVEACGEDQACIAKTMMGIGKQLAADENALGSMEVDNTRYENWVADANGPCATGHASVVDLGDGNAISPPSPARRYHFERRGEASILSEGPGTESQDSLCPSMLSIDTKLGVASLRLPAAGILIPVALSGDAFTSEKRVQFIEGVHRIELFDQPAVAGTKTWGGETVLTDVGSVSHNSGQVVVPVRTRITWEFVRD
;
A
#
# COMPACT_ATOMS: atom_id res chain seq x y z
N MET A 1 -31.53 51.88 -39.28
CA MET A 1 -32.93 51.51 -39.00
C MET A 1 -33.58 51.06 -40.30
N PRO A 2 -34.37 49.98 -40.39
CA PRO A 2 -34.24 48.57 -39.95
C PRO A 2 -33.95 47.64 -41.18
N GLN A 3 -33.12 46.58 -41.12
CA GLN A 3 -33.36 45.20 -40.66
C GLN A 3 -34.65 44.49 -41.14
N THR A 4 -34.48 43.57 -42.10
CA THR A 4 -35.28 42.33 -42.25
C THR A 4 -34.37 41.25 -42.83
N ILE A 5 -33.78 40.41 -41.98
CA ILE A 5 -33.13 39.15 -42.38
C ILE A 5 -34.05 38.02 -41.91
N ARG A 6 -34.38 37.14 -42.86
CA ARG A 6 -35.27 36.00 -42.69
C ARG A 6 -34.71 35.02 -41.67
N ILE A 7 -35.55 34.63 -40.71
CA ILE A 7 -35.31 33.56 -39.75
C ILE A 7 -35.29 32.23 -40.52
N ALA A 8 -34.10 31.64 -40.65
CA ALA A 8 -33.95 30.24 -41.02
C ALA A 8 -34.17 29.41 -39.75
N ALA A 9 -35.17 28.53 -39.78
CA ALA A 9 -35.38 27.52 -38.75
C ALA A 9 -34.21 26.53 -38.79
N LEU A 10 -33.28 26.61 -37.83
CA LEU A 10 -32.36 25.52 -37.54
C LEU A 10 -33.03 24.59 -36.54
N SER A 11 -33.42 23.44 -37.06
CA SER A 11 -33.87 22.26 -36.34
C SER A 11 -32.88 21.85 -35.26
N LEU A 12 -33.42 21.78 -34.04
CA LEU A 12 -32.81 21.31 -32.82
C LEU A 12 -32.61 19.79 -32.90
N SER A 13 -31.41 19.33 -33.25
CA SER A 13 -31.03 17.93 -33.09
C SER A 13 -30.31 17.77 -31.74
N LEU A 14 -31.10 17.48 -30.69
CA LEU A 14 -30.59 16.89 -29.46
C LEU A 14 -30.03 15.49 -29.81
N LEU A 15 -28.73 15.39 -30.02
CA LEU A 15 -28.01 14.13 -29.89
C LEU A 15 -27.77 13.93 -28.39
N LEU A 16 -28.67 13.19 -27.75
CA LEU A 16 -28.37 12.45 -26.52
C LEU A 16 -27.26 11.45 -26.86
N LEU A 17 -25.99 11.86 -26.69
CA LEU A 17 -24.92 10.89 -26.52
C LEU A 17 -25.10 10.27 -25.14
N GLY A 18 -25.73 9.09 -25.12
CA GLY A 18 -25.58 8.17 -24.01
C GLY A 18 -24.10 7.90 -23.79
N ALA A 19 -23.68 7.95 -22.53
CA ALA A 19 -22.37 7.49 -22.10
C ALA A 19 -22.29 5.97 -22.34
N GLY A 20 -21.88 5.59 -23.55
CA GLY A 20 -21.31 4.28 -23.80
C GLY A 20 -19.84 4.37 -23.44
N GLU A 21 -19.41 3.63 -22.42
CA GLU A 21 -17.99 3.36 -22.16
C GLU A 21 -17.39 2.77 -23.45
N VAL A 22 -16.66 3.58 -24.19
CA VAL A 22 -15.80 3.10 -25.26
C VAL A 22 -14.62 2.43 -24.58
N SER A 23 -14.73 1.13 -24.33
CA SER A 23 -13.58 0.30 -24.00
C SER A 23 -12.69 0.26 -25.24
N VAL A 24 -11.70 1.15 -25.29
CA VAL A 24 -10.65 1.11 -26.32
C VAL A 24 -9.83 -0.14 -26.05
N ALA A 25 -9.97 -1.15 -26.91
CA ALA A 25 -9.18 -2.37 -26.83
C ALA A 25 -7.67 -2.00 -26.81
N GLY A 26 -6.97 -2.38 -25.74
CA GLY A 26 -5.53 -2.15 -25.58
C GLY A 26 -5.11 -1.07 -24.58
N GLN A 27 -6.03 -0.40 -23.87
CA GLN A 27 -5.65 0.38 -22.69
C GLN A 27 -5.62 -0.51 -21.44
N PRO A 28 -4.57 -0.42 -20.59
CA PRO A 28 -4.53 -1.16 -19.35
C PRO A 28 -5.68 -0.72 -18.44
N ALA A 29 -6.23 -1.66 -17.66
CA ALA A 29 -7.30 -1.35 -16.72
C ALA A 29 -6.79 -0.35 -15.67
N THR A 30 -7.65 0.60 -15.29
CA THR A 30 -7.36 1.62 -14.27
C THR A 30 -8.28 1.48 -13.07
N GLY A 31 -7.89 2.10 -11.96
CA GLY A 31 -8.72 2.23 -10.78
C GLY A 31 -8.14 3.24 -9.80
N ARG A 32 -8.84 3.43 -8.68
CA ARG A 32 -8.39 4.28 -7.58
C ARG A 32 -8.38 3.53 -6.26
N LEU A 33 -7.27 3.65 -5.54
CA LEU A 33 -7.11 3.13 -4.20
C LEU A 33 -7.13 4.30 -3.21
N HIS A 34 -8.14 4.34 -2.37
CA HIS A 34 -8.30 5.26 -1.25
C HIS A 34 -7.80 4.59 0.02
N VAL A 35 -6.95 5.25 0.79
CA VAL A 35 -6.36 4.71 2.01
C VAL A 35 -6.37 5.76 3.10
N LYS A 36 -6.79 5.38 4.31
CA LYS A 36 -6.64 6.17 5.53
C LYS A 36 -5.82 5.38 6.53
N VAL A 37 -4.75 5.99 7.04
CA VAL A 37 -3.85 5.45 8.07
C VAL A 37 -3.95 6.33 9.30
N GLU A 38 -4.33 5.76 10.44
CA GLU A 38 -4.42 6.46 11.73
C GLU A 38 -3.45 5.82 12.72
N LEU A 39 -2.51 6.61 13.22
CA LEU A 39 -1.51 6.19 14.21
C LEU A 39 -1.85 6.76 15.57
N GLU A 40 -1.79 5.91 16.59
CA GLU A 40 -1.93 6.32 17.99
C GLU A 40 -0.96 5.56 18.88
N GLY A 41 -0.49 6.23 19.94
CA GLY A 41 0.38 5.62 20.93
C GLY A 41 0.69 6.58 22.06
N SER A 42 1.18 6.04 23.16
CA SER A 42 1.69 6.83 24.27
C SER A 42 2.80 6.08 24.99
N ALA A 43 3.87 6.78 25.37
CA ALA A 43 4.93 6.23 26.19
C ALA A 43 5.46 7.27 27.18
N ARG A 44 6.10 6.78 28.24
CA ARG A 44 6.84 7.57 29.21
C ARG A 44 8.17 6.90 29.49
N GLU A 45 9.22 7.70 29.54
CA GLU A 45 10.57 7.32 29.91
C GLU A 45 10.95 8.06 31.20
N ASP A 46 11.38 7.32 32.23
CA ASP A 46 11.94 7.87 33.46
C ASP A 46 13.47 7.74 33.43
N PHE A 47 14.20 8.85 33.58
CA PHE A 47 15.66 8.85 33.44
C PHE A 47 16.37 8.37 34.72
N PRO A 48 17.62 7.87 34.63
CA PRO A 48 18.34 7.27 35.76
C PRO A 48 18.55 8.17 36.98
N ASN A 49 18.45 9.49 36.84
CA ASN A 49 18.61 10.42 37.96
C ASN A 49 17.37 10.51 38.87
N GLY A 50 16.26 9.86 38.51
CA GLY A 50 15.03 9.79 39.29
C GLY A 50 14.25 11.11 39.39
N ILE A 51 14.67 12.14 38.65
CA ILE A 51 14.02 13.46 38.63
C ILE A 51 13.46 13.74 37.24
N GLU A 52 14.27 13.49 36.22
CA GLU A 52 13.87 13.74 34.84
C GLU A 52 12.98 12.62 34.32
N TRP A 53 11.97 12.99 33.55
CA TRP A 53 11.14 12.07 32.82
C TRP A 53 10.54 12.79 31.61
N ALA A 54 10.21 12.03 30.58
CA ALA A 54 9.57 12.52 29.37
C ALA A 54 8.43 11.58 28.99
N ALA A 55 7.28 12.15 28.63
CA ALA A 55 6.14 11.41 28.11
C ALA A 55 5.71 12.03 26.78
N LEU A 56 5.22 11.18 25.89
CA LEU A 56 4.70 11.58 24.59
C LEU A 56 3.43 10.78 24.32
N SER A 57 2.36 11.46 23.96
CA SER A 57 1.14 10.89 23.38
C SER A 57 1.04 11.38 21.95
N THR A 58 0.80 10.48 21.01
CA THR A 58 0.73 10.79 19.58
C THR A 58 -0.62 10.43 19.00
N LYS A 59 -1.11 11.28 18.09
CA LYS A 59 -2.23 11.01 17.18
C LYS A 59 -1.89 11.58 15.82
N ARG A 60 -1.81 10.71 14.81
CA ARG A 60 -1.46 11.11 13.44
C ARG A 60 -2.42 10.45 12.47
N SER A 61 -2.76 11.16 11.40
CA SER A 61 -3.64 10.62 10.36
C SER A 61 -3.09 10.98 9.00
N MET A 62 -3.18 10.05 8.06
CA MET A 62 -2.84 10.25 6.66
C MET A 62 -3.94 9.67 5.78
N SER A 63 -4.42 10.44 4.82
CA SER A 63 -5.33 10.00 3.77
C SER A 63 -4.61 10.09 2.43
N LEU A 64 -4.70 9.04 1.62
CA LEU A 64 -4.07 8.92 0.31
C LEU A 64 -5.11 8.47 -0.73
N ASP A 65 -5.07 9.11 -1.88
CA ASP A 65 -5.75 8.71 -3.11
C ASP A 65 -4.67 8.33 -4.11
N LEU A 66 -4.63 7.05 -4.48
CA LEU A 66 -3.66 6.51 -5.41
C LEU A 66 -4.33 6.16 -6.74
N ALA A 67 -3.78 6.70 -7.82
CA ALA A 67 -4.13 6.26 -9.16
C ALA A 67 -3.46 4.90 -9.41
N MET A 68 -4.24 3.89 -9.78
CA MET A 68 -3.76 2.53 -9.98
C MET A 68 -3.98 2.11 -11.43
N TRP A 69 -3.07 1.29 -11.94
CA TRP A 69 -3.24 0.61 -13.21
C TRP A 69 -2.83 -0.86 -13.09
N MET A 70 -3.37 -1.69 -13.97
CA MET A 70 -3.07 -3.11 -14.04
C MET A 70 -2.05 -3.37 -15.16
N PRO A 71 -0.77 -3.62 -14.82
CA PRO A 71 0.23 -3.96 -15.81
C PRO A 71 -0.02 -5.35 -16.42
N GLU A 72 0.43 -5.53 -17.66
CA GLU A 72 0.55 -6.85 -18.29
C GLU A 72 1.70 -7.63 -17.65
N VAL A 73 1.52 -8.10 -16.41
CA VAL A 73 2.53 -8.94 -15.71
C VAL A 73 2.10 -10.40 -15.75
N GLY A 74 3.09 -11.29 -15.86
CA GLY A 74 2.90 -12.74 -15.85
C GLY A 74 2.15 -13.25 -14.60
N GLY A 75 1.51 -14.42 -14.73
CA GLY A 75 0.38 -14.87 -13.90
C GLY A 75 0.61 -15.27 -12.45
N GLY A 76 1.52 -14.61 -11.73
CA GLY A 76 1.64 -14.69 -10.28
C GLY A 76 1.16 -13.41 -9.58
N PRO A 77 0.84 -13.45 -8.29
CA PRO A 77 0.60 -12.22 -7.53
C PRO A 77 1.91 -11.44 -7.37
N LEU A 78 1.85 -10.11 -7.30
CA LEU A 78 3.02 -9.25 -6.99
C LEU A 78 3.32 -9.18 -5.48
N LEU A 79 2.36 -9.56 -4.65
CA LEU A 79 2.44 -9.59 -3.20
C LEU A 79 2.15 -11.00 -2.68
N THR A 80 2.61 -11.29 -1.46
CA THR A 80 2.24 -12.54 -0.79
C THR A 80 0.72 -12.59 -0.65
N LEU A 81 0.10 -13.64 -1.19
CA LEU A 81 -1.36 -13.73 -1.30
C LEU A 81 -1.80 -15.18 -1.37
N GLY A 82 -2.78 -15.58 -0.55
CA GLY A 82 -3.34 -16.93 -0.54
C GLY A 82 -2.30 -18.02 -0.29
N GLY A 83 -1.25 -17.71 0.49
CA GLY A 83 -0.12 -18.61 0.74
C GLY A 83 0.93 -18.68 -0.38
N VAL A 84 0.81 -17.89 -1.45
CA VAL A 84 1.81 -17.79 -2.53
C VAL A 84 2.76 -16.63 -2.24
N ASP A 85 4.07 -16.89 -2.14
CA ASP A 85 5.10 -15.84 -2.09
C ASP A 85 5.55 -15.51 -3.54
N PRO A 86 5.51 -14.24 -3.98
CA PRO A 86 5.94 -13.84 -5.32
C PRO A 86 7.41 -14.21 -5.64
N ARG A 87 8.26 -14.36 -4.62
CA ARG A 87 9.66 -14.78 -4.78
C ARG A 87 9.81 -16.29 -4.98
N ASN A 88 8.77 -17.05 -4.69
CA ASN A 88 8.71 -18.49 -4.87
C ASN A 88 7.34 -18.88 -5.45
N PRO A 89 7.04 -18.48 -6.70
CA PRO A 89 5.73 -18.70 -7.29
C PRO A 89 5.43 -20.19 -7.38
N SER A 90 4.21 -20.59 -7.03
CA SER A 90 3.77 -21.97 -7.16
C SER A 90 3.86 -22.41 -8.63
N LEU A 91 4.52 -23.54 -8.88
CA LEU A 91 4.55 -24.15 -10.21
C LEU A 91 3.11 -24.46 -10.67
N PRO A 92 2.81 -24.34 -11.97
CA PRO A 92 1.57 -24.86 -12.54
C PRO A 92 1.37 -26.33 -12.13
N PRO A 93 0.13 -26.80 -11.93
CA PRO A 93 -0.13 -28.15 -11.43
C PRO A 93 0.61 -29.26 -12.17
N GLY A 94 0.70 -29.17 -13.50
CA GLY A 94 1.45 -30.14 -14.32
C GLY A 94 2.95 -30.09 -14.09
N MET A 95 3.52 -28.88 -13.98
CA MET A 95 4.94 -28.71 -13.65
C MET A 95 5.27 -29.17 -12.23
N ALA A 96 4.38 -28.90 -11.26
CA ALA A 96 4.52 -29.37 -9.88
C ALA A 96 4.47 -30.90 -9.81
N ALA A 97 3.58 -31.54 -10.56
CA ALA A 97 3.47 -32.99 -10.64
C ALA A 97 4.74 -33.63 -11.22
N ILE A 98 5.31 -33.03 -12.27
CA ILE A 98 6.59 -33.48 -12.85
C ILE A 98 7.72 -33.31 -11.83
N ALA A 99 7.84 -32.13 -11.22
CA ALA A 99 8.90 -31.83 -10.25
C ALA A 99 8.85 -32.82 -9.06
N SER A 100 7.67 -33.06 -8.50
CA SER A 100 7.50 -34.02 -7.39
C SER A 100 7.84 -35.45 -7.81
N ALA A 101 7.45 -35.87 -9.02
CA ALA A 101 7.77 -37.19 -9.54
C ALA A 101 9.27 -37.40 -9.78
N VAL A 102 9.98 -36.35 -10.20
CA VAL A 102 11.44 -36.36 -10.36
C VAL A 102 12.15 -36.30 -9.01
N GLU A 103 11.69 -35.47 -8.08
CA GLU A 103 12.25 -35.35 -6.73
C GLU A 103 12.19 -36.67 -5.96
N ALA A 104 11.11 -37.44 -6.12
CA ALA A 104 10.99 -38.78 -5.52
C ALA A 104 12.07 -39.78 -5.97
N CYS A 105 12.74 -39.53 -7.11
CA CYS A 105 13.86 -40.34 -7.60
C CYS A 105 15.23 -39.91 -7.04
N GLY A 106 15.34 -38.76 -6.36
CA GLY A 106 16.61 -38.21 -5.91
C GLY A 106 17.62 -38.04 -7.05
N GLU A 107 18.81 -38.62 -6.92
CA GLU A 107 19.88 -38.56 -7.94
C GLU A 107 19.89 -39.76 -8.91
N ASP A 108 18.95 -40.72 -8.78
CA ASP A 108 18.93 -41.93 -9.61
C ASP A 108 18.45 -41.63 -11.05
N GLN A 109 19.42 -41.56 -11.96
CA GLN A 109 19.19 -41.29 -13.38
C GLN A 109 18.30 -42.32 -14.09
N ALA A 110 18.32 -43.59 -13.67
CA ALA A 110 17.48 -44.62 -14.26
C ALA A 110 16.02 -44.47 -13.80
N CYS A 111 15.81 -44.12 -12.53
CA CYS A 111 14.50 -43.77 -11.99
C CYS A 111 13.94 -42.53 -12.71
N ILE A 112 14.72 -41.45 -12.80
CA ILE A 112 14.32 -40.20 -13.47
C ILE A 112 13.91 -40.47 -14.92
N ALA A 113 14.73 -41.20 -15.68
CA ALA A 113 14.44 -41.53 -17.08
C ALA A 113 13.13 -42.33 -17.23
N LYS A 114 12.90 -43.31 -16.36
CA LYS A 114 11.67 -44.12 -16.37
C LYS A 114 10.44 -43.28 -16.02
N THR A 115 10.55 -42.39 -15.03
CA THR A 115 9.49 -41.45 -14.64
C THR A 115 9.15 -40.51 -15.78
N MET A 116 10.15 -39.90 -16.44
CA MET A 116 9.93 -39.00 -17.58
C MET A 116 9.30 -39.72 -18.78
N MET A 117 9.68 -40.98 -19.07
CA MET A 117 9.02 -41.77 -20.11
C MET A 117 7.56 -42.09 -19.77
N GLY A 118 7.24 -42.32 -18.49
CA GLY A 118 5.86 -42.54 -18.02
C GLY A 118 5.01 -41.29 -18.17
N ILE A 119 5.53 -40.14 -17.74
CA ILE A 119 4.92 -38.82 -17.92
C ILE A 119 4.70 -38.52 -19.40
N GLY A 120 5.71 -38.76 -20.25
CA GLY A 120 5.60 -38.56 -21.71
C GLY A 120 4.52 -39.43 -22.36
N LYS A 121 4.32 -40.67 -21.89
CA LYS A 121 3.21 -41.53 -22.35
C LYS A 121 1.84 -41.01 -21.91
N GLN A 122 1.73 -40.46 -20.70
CA GLN A 122 0.48 -39.85 -20.21
C GLN A 122 0.11 -38.64 -21.06
N LEU A 123 1.06 -37.74 -21.30
CA LEU A 123 0.85 -36.54 -22.14
C LEU A 123 0.55 -36.89 -23.60
N ALA A 124 1.16 -37.95 -24.15
CA ALA A 124 0.86 -38.41 -25.51
C ALA A 124 -0.55 -39.02 -25.65
N ALA A 125 -1.12 -39.52 -24.56
CA ALA A 125 -2.48 -40.06 -24.53
C ALA A 125 -3.53 -38.98 -24.23
N ASP A 126 -3.18 -37.98 -23.41
CA ASP A 126 -4.00 -36.81 -23.08
C ASP A 126 -3.08 -35.64 -22.73
N GLU A 127 -3.08 -34.60 -23.55
CA GLU A 127 -2.23 -33.41 -23.38
C GLU A 127 -2.51 -32.67 -22.05
N ASN A 128 -3.66 -32.91 -21.42
CA ASN A 128 -4.05 -32.31 -20.13
C ASN A 128 -3.89 -33.27 -18.94
N ALA A 129 -3.30 -34.46 -19.13
CA ALA A 129 -3.24 -35.51 -18.10
C ALA A 129 -2.57 -35.08 -16.79
N LEU A 130 -1.66 -34.11 -16.84
CA LEU A 130 -0.92 -33.60 -15.68
C LEU A 130 -1.56 -32.31 -15.11
N GLY A 131 -2.61 -31.79 -15.75
CA GLY A 131 -3.13 -30.45 -15.50
C GLY A 131 -2.36 -29.37 -16.27
N SER A 132 -2.64 -28.10 -15.95
CA SER A 132 -2.04 -26.98 -16.65
C SER A 132 -0.51 -26.98 -16.53
N MET A 133 0.16 -26.85 -17.67
CA MET A 133 1.60 -26.62 -17.79
C MET A 133 1.92 -25.12 -17.82
N GLU A 134 0.91 -24.28 -18.07
CA GLU A 134 1.03 -22.83 -18.15
C GLU A 134 0.58 -22.16 -16.85
N VAL A 135 1.14 -20.99 -16.59
CA VAL A 135 0.78 -20.14 -15.47
C VAL A 135 -0.63 -19.57 -15.71
N ASP A 136 -1.48 -19.63 -14.69
CA ASP A 136 -2.83 -19.05 -14.76
C ASP A 136 -2.74 -17.51 -14.67
N ASN A 137 -2.66 -16.88 -15.85
CA ASN A 137 -2.61 -15.43 -15.99
C ASN A 137 -3.95 -14.74 -15.70
N THR A 138 -5.01 -15.48 -15.37
CA THR A 138 -6.36 -14.93 -15.16
C THR A 138 -6.78 -14.89 -13.69
N ARG A 139 -6.08 -15.62 -12.82
CA ARG A 139 -6.41 -15.71 -11.40
C ARG A 139 -6.11 -14.42 -10.63
N TYR A 140 -4.99 -13.78 -10.93
CA TYR A 140 -4.50 -12.65 -10.15
C TYR A 140 -4.72 -11.34 -10.88
N GLU A 141 -5.35 -10.40 -10.21
CA GLU A 141 -5.35 -8.99 -10.64
C GLU A 141 -4.28 -8.25 -9.84
N ASN A 142 -3.27 -7.75 -10.54
CA ASN A 142 -2.16 -7.02 -9.95
C ASN A 142 -2.28 -5.55 -10.32
N TRP A 143 -2.40 -4.69 -9.33
CA TRP A 143 -2.55 -3.25 -9.49
C TRP A 143 -1.34 -2.55 -8.89
N VAL A 144 -0.76 -1.62 -9.62
CA VAL A 144 0.37 -0.80 -9.17
C VAL A 144 0.03 0.68 -9.33
N ALA A 145 0.61 1.53 -8.49
CA ALA A 145 0.37 2.96 -8.62
C ALA A 145 0.92 3.49 -9.97
N ASP A 146 0.18 4.39 -10.62
CA ASP A 146 0.55 4.95 -11.91
C ASP A 146 1.60 6.06 -11.75
N ALA A 147 2.83 5.76 -12.15
CA ALA A 147 3.95 6.69 -12.09
C ALA A 147 4.03 7.66 -13.28
N ASN A 148 3.14 7.54 -14.28
CA ASN A 148 3.10 8.45 -15.45
C ASN A 148 2.48 9.82 -15.12
N GLY A 149 1.92 9.97 -13.92
CA GLY A 149 1.38 11.21 -13.38
C GLY A 149 1.57 11.28 -11.85
N PRO A 150 0.79 12.11 -11.14
CA PRO A 150 0.77 12.05 -9.67
C PRO A 150 0.14 10.72 -9.25
N CYS A 151 0.99 9.75 -8.87
CA CYS A 151 0.56 8.43 -8.43
C CYS A 151 -0.21 8.48 -7.10
N ALA A 152 0.06 9.49 -6.27
CA ALA A 152 -0.54 9.65 -4.96
C ALA A 152 -0.80 11.13 -4.66
N THR A 153 -2.02 11.41 -4.20
CA THR A 153 -2.42 12.69 -3.63
C THR A 153 -3.03 12.48 -2.27
N GLY A 154 -3.02 13.48 -1.39
CA GLY A 154 -3.63 13.31 -0.09
C GLY A 154 -3.27 14.37 0.93
N HIS A 155 -3.43 14.02 2.20
CA HIS A 155 -3.15 14.89 3.32
C HIS A 155 -2.69 14.08 4.53
N ALA A 156 -1.72 14.61 5.27
CA ALA A 156 -1.26 14.05 6.52
C ALA A 156 -1.28 15.11 7.63
N SER A 157 -1.59 14.68 8.85
CA SER A 157 -1.70 15.51 10.04
C SER A 157 -1.01 14.85 11.23
N VAL A 158 -0.45 15.69 12.09
CA VAL A 158 0.24 15.31 13.32
C VAL A 158 -0.32 16.14 14.47
N VAL A 159 -0.66 15.45 15.56
CA VAL A 159 -0.95 16.05 16.86
C VAL A 159 -0.27 15.21 17.92
N ASP A 160 0.84 15.72 18.45
CA ASP A 160 1.53 15.08 19.58
C ASP A 160 1.50 16.00 20.80
N LEU A 161 1.31 15.39 21.97
CA LEU A 161 1.32 16.06 23.26
C LEU A 161 2.49 15.50 24.06
N GLY A 162 3.36 16.39 24.53
CA GLY A 162 4.51 16.02 25.32
C GLY A 162 4.49 16.67 26.68
N ASP A 163 4.90 15.90 27.67
CA ASP A 163 5.04 16.32 29.05
C ASP A 163 6.38 15.84 29.58
N GLY A 164 6.92 16.55 30.57
CA GLY A 164 8.08 16.03 31.26
C GLY A 164 8.56 16.91 32.39
N ASN A 165 9.68 16.49 32.94
CA ASN A 165 10.48 17.25 33.88
C ASN A 165 11.92 17.21 33.40
N ALA A 166 12.50 18.38 33.16
CA ALA A 166 13.86 18.50 32.64
C ALA A 166 14.72 19.33 33.59
N ILE A 167 16.01 19.00 33.68
CA ILE A 167 17.02 19.80 34.35
C ILE A 167 17.83 20.50 33.26
N SER A 168 17.81 21.83 33.24
CA SER A 168 18.70 22.61 32.37
C SER A 168 19.74 23.32 33.25
N PRO A 169 20.90 22.69 33.54
CA PRO A 169 21.91 23.28 34.42
C PRO A 169 22.28 24.70 33.97
N PRO A 170 22.42 25.67 34.91
CA PRO A 170 22.42 25.51 36.36
C PRO A 170 21.03 25.59 37.03
N SER A 171 19.94 25.58 36.27
CA SER A 171 18.59 25.75 36.80
C SER A 171 18.05 24.48 37.50
N PRO A 172 17.16 24.62 38.50
CA PRO A 172 16.47 23.49 39.11
C PRO A 172 15.60 22.76 38.08
N ALA A 173 15.18 21.53 38.41
CA ALA A 173 14.25 20.76 37.59
C ALA A 173 12.95 21.55 37.35
N ARG A 174 12.50 21.58 36.10
CA ARG A 174 11.27 22.27 35.69
C ARG A 174 10.39 21.33 34.89
N ARG A 175 9.10 21.37 35.22
CA ARG A 175 8.08 20.75 34.38
C ARG A 175 7.97 21.50 33.07
N TYR A 176 7.72 20.76 32.02
CA TYR A 176 7.38 21.31 30.72
C TYR A 176 6.18 20.57 30.14
N HIS A 177 5.44 21.30 29.32
CA HIS A 177 4.35 20.78 28.53
C HIS A 177 4.44 21.42 27.15
N PHE A 178 4.30 20.63 26.11
CA PHE A 178 4.25 21.13 24.74
C PHE A 178 3.21 20.40 23.92
N GLU A 179 2.78 21.08 22.86
CA GLU A 179 2.00 20.50 21.80
C GLU A 179 2.73 20.68 20.47
N ARG A 180 2.76 19.60 19.68
CA ARG A 180 3.37 19.54 18.34
C ARG A 180 2.27 19.27 17.33
N ARG A 181 1.90 20.28 16.55
CA ARG A 181 0.84 20.19 15.52
C ARG A 181 1.38 20.49 14.13
N GLY A 182 0.93 19.74 13.14
CA GLY A 182 1.37 19.92 11.77
C GLY A 182 0.43 19.29 10.76
N GLU A 183 0.47 19.82 9.55
CA GLU A 183 -0.31 19.35 8.40
C GLU A 183 0.55 19.44 7.14
N ALA A 184 0.39 18.47 6.24
CA ALA A 184 1.03 18.43 4.95
C ALA A 184 0.05 17.95 3.88
N SER A 185 -0.03 18.67 2.77
CA SER A 185 -0.59 18.11 1.55
C SER A 185 0.41 17.15 0.92
N ILE A 186 -0.07 16.01 0.47
CA ILE A 186 0.71 15.01 -0.24
C ILE A 186 0.40 15.17 -1.72
N LEU A 187 1.44 15.41 -2.51
CA LEU A 187 1.39 15.38 -3.95
C LEU A 187 2.70 14.76 -4.43
N SER A 188 2.64 13.60 -5.06
CA SER A 188 3.80 13.06 -5.77
C SER A 188 4.04 13.90 -7.03
N GLU A 189 4.91 14.90 -6.95
CA GLU A 189 5.24 15.77 -8.08
C GLU A 189 6.19 15.07 -9.06
N GLY A 190 5.64 14.30 -10.01
CA GLY A 190 6.36 13.74 -11.16
C GLY A 190 7.63 12.91 -10.86
N PRO A 191 8.29 12.39 -11.92
CA PRO A 191 9.52 11.58 -11.85
C PRO A 191 10.65 12.21 -10.99
N GLY A 192 11.10 11.51 -9.92
CA GLY A 192 12.33 11.80 -9.18
C GLY A 192 12.19 12.68 -7.93
N THR A 193 11.01 12.79 -7.34
CA THR A 193 10.81 13.45 -6.03
C THR A 193 10.76 12.44 -4.88
N GLU A 194 11.23 12.83 -3.69
CA GLU A 194 11.22 11.96 -2.48
C GLU A 194 9.82 11.39 -2.20
N SER A 195 8.76 12.17 -2.44
CA SER A 195 7.37 11.74 -2.29
C SER A 195 6.96 10.69 -3.33
N GLN A 196 7.47 10.76 -4.55
CA GLN A 196 7.16 9.80 -5.61
C GLN A 196 7.87 8.46 -5.35
N ASP A 197 9.18 8.50 -5.05
CA ASP A 197 9.96 7.31 -4.71
C ASP A 197 9.43 6.63 -3.45
N SER A 198 8.95 7.43 -2.50
CA SER A 198 8.35 6.91 -1.28
C SER A 198 6.99 6.30 -1.58
N LEU A 199 6.02 6.96 -2.22
CA LEU A 199 4.62 6.51 -2.25
C LEU A 199 4.20 5.67 -3.46
N CYS A 200 4.83 5.85 -4.63
CA CYS A 200 4.45 5.15 -5.86
C CYS A 200 4.77 3.64 -5.91
N PRO A 201 5.64 3.07 -5.05
CA PRO A 201 5.76 1.61 -4.92
C PRO A 201 4.55 0.92 -4.28
N SER A 202 3.39 1.58 -4.18
CA SER A 202 2.15 0.99 -3.70
C SER A 202 1.62 -0.07 -4.66
N MET A 203 1.19 -1.19 -4.10
CA MET A 203 0.73 -2.36 -4.86
C MET A 203 -0.48 -2.98 -4.21
N LEU A 204 -1.40 -3.49 -5.02
CA LEU A 204 -2.54 -4.29 -4.60
C LEU A 204 -2.58 -5.55 -5.47
N SER A 205 -2.61 -6.72 -4.85
CA SER A 205 -2.81 -7.99 -5.55
C SER A 205 -4.10 -8.64 -5.07
N ILE A 206 -4.96 -9.05 -5.99
CA ILE A 206 -6.23 -9.72 -5.71
C ILE A 206 -6.19 -11.13 -6.31
N ASP A 207 -6.56 -12.12 -5.51
CA ASP A 207 -6.78 -13.49 -5.94
C ASP A 207 -8.28 -13.66 -6.14
N THR A 208 -8.71 -13.58 -7.40
CA THR A 208 -10.13 -13.65 -7.77
C THR A 208 -10.76 -15.01 -7.48
N LYS A 209 -9.94 -16.07 -7.35
CA LYS A 209 -10.41 -17.42 -7.06
C LYS A 209 -10.61 -17.64 -5.56
N LEU A 210 -9.68 -17.16 -4.74
CA LEU A 210 -9.76 -17.29 -3.28
C LEU A 210 -10.56 -16.17 -2.62
N GLY A 211 -10.80 -15.06 -3.32
CA GLY A 211 -11.51 -13.91 -2.77
C GLY A 211 -10.71 -13.21 -1.68
N VAL A 212 -9.40 -13.04 -1.89
CA VAL A 212 -8.50 -12.34 -0.97
C VAL A 212 -7.66 -11.29 -1.70
N ALA A 213 -7.23 -10.27 -0.97
CA ALA A 213 -6.39 -9.19 -1.46
C ALA A 213 -5.25 -8.88 -0.49
N SER A 214 -4.08 -8.55 -1.03
CA SER A 214 -2.95 -8.05 -0.26
C SER A 214 -2.58 -6.67 -0.75
N LEU A 215 -2.25 -5.79 0.18
CA LEU A 215 -1.93 -4.38 -0.08
C LEU A 215 -0.55 -4.08 0.49
N ARG A 216 0.29 -3.38 -0.28
CA ARG A 216 1.54 -2.79 0.19
C ARG A 216 1.44 -1.28 0.06
N LEU A 217 1.63 -0.59 1.18
CA LEU A 217 1.69 0.85 1.27
C LEU A 217 3.09 1.26 1.74
N PRO A 218 3.79 2.12 1.02
CA PRO A 218 5.01 2.70 1.55
C PRO A 218 4.73 3.63 2.74
N ALA A 219 5.66 3.67 3.68
CA ALA A 219 5.51 4.41 4.92
C ALA A 219 6.74 5.25 5.31
N ALA A 220 7.89 5.01 4.68
CA ALA A 220 9.11 5.77 4.96
C ALA A 220 9.08 7.17 4.36
N GLY A 221 9.81 8.09 5.01
CA GLY A 221 10.21 9.37 4.39
C GLY A 221 9.12 10.45 4.35
N ILE A 222 7.92 10.20 4.87
CA ILE A 222 6.83 11.18 4.88
C ILE A 222 7.08 12.19 6.01
N LEU A 223 7.67 13.34 5.65
CA LEU A 223 7.98 14.42 6.59
C LEU A 223 6.84 15.45 6.65
N ILE A 224 6.35 15.71 7.85
CA ILE A 224 5.24 16.63 8.11
C ILE A 224 5.82 17.87 8.82
N PRO A 225 5.63 19.09 8.26
CA PRO A 225 6.01 20.31 8.94
C PRO A 225 5.14 20.52 10.17
N VAL A 226 5.77 20.91 11.27
CA VAL A 226 5.11 21.09 12.57
C VAL A 226 5.44 22.43 13.18
N ALA A 227 4.48 22.95 13.94
CA ALA A 227 4.68 24.03 14.90
C ALA A 227 4.66 23.44 16.31
N LEU A 228 5.61 23.91 17.13
CA LEU A 228 5.66 23.62 18.56
C LEU A 228 5.09 24.80 19.33
N SER A 229 4.21 24.52 20.28
CA SER A 229 3.69 25.47 21.25
C SER A 229 3.99 24.98 22.68
N GLY A 230 4.07 25.90 23.64
CA GLY A 230 4.43 25.59 25.03
C GLY A 230 5.95 25.57 25.27
N ASP A 231 6.35 24.89 26.35
CA ASP A 231 7.72 24.89 26.88
C ASP A 231 8.57 23.76 26.25
N ALA A 232 8.53 23.62 24.92
CA ALA A 232 9.34 22.62 24.22
C ALA A 232 10.83 22.99 24.27
N PHE A 233 11.69 22.04 24.66
CA PHE A 233 13.16 22.23 24.66
C PHE A 233 13.83 21.86 23.32
N THR A 234 13.04 21.70 22.26
CA THR A 234 13.52 21.36 20.92
C THR A 234 13.06 22.41 19.90
N SER A 235 13.76 22.46 18.76
CA SER A 235 13.43 23.32 17.62
C SER A 235 13.00 22.52 16.38
N GLU A 236 12.46 21.32 16.60
CA GLU A 236 11.89 20.48 15.55
C GLU A 236 10.88 21.26 14.69
N LYS A 237 11.15 21.34 13.39
CA LYS A 237 10.25 21.98 12.40
C LYS A 237 9.53 20.96 11.51
N ARG A 238 9.99 19.71 11.54
CA ARG A 238 9.48 18.60 10.75
C ARG A 238 9.63 17.32 11.55
N VAL A 239 8.68 16.40 11.37
CA VAL A 239 8.72 15.05 11.95
C VAL A 239 8.32 14.03 10.89
N GLN A 240 8.87 12.81 10.98
CA GLN A 240 8.38 11.70 10.15
C GLN A 240 6.99 11.30 10.60
N PHE A 241 6.10 10.91 9.69
CA PHE A 241 4.77 10.39 10.03
C PHE A 241 4.86 9.12 10.89
N ILE A 242 5.77 8.21 10.54
CA ILE A 242 6.14 7.02 11.28
C ILE A 242 7.64 6.74 11.11
N GLU A 243 8.29 6.26 12.16
CA GLU A 243 9.73 5.96 12.20
C GLU A 243 9.97 4.44 12.26
N GLY A 244 11.09 3.99 11.70
CA GLY A 244 11.53 2.58 11.76
C GLY A 244 10.87 1.66 10.73
N VAL A 245 10.05 2.19 9.81
CA VAL A 245 9.23 1.41 8.89
C VAL A 245 9.37 1.93 7.47
N HIS A 246 9.60 1.02 6.53
CA HIS A 246 9.65 1.36 5.11
C HIS A 246 8.34 1.13 4.38
N ARG A 247 7.58 0.12 4.79
CA ARG A 247 6.31 -0.28 4.17
C ARG A 247 5.37 -0.88 5.22
N ILE A 248 4.08 -0.71 5.00
CA ILE A 248 3.01 -1.39 5.71
C ILE A 248 2.38 -2.37 4.73
N GLU A 249 2.23 -3.62 5.15
CA GLU A 249 1.64 -4.67 4.33
C GLU A 249 0.41 -5.23 5.03
N LEU A 250 -0.70 -5.29 4.31
CA LEU A 250 -1.90 -5.99 4.70
C LEU A 250 -1.98 -7.26 3.85
N PHE A 251 -2.08 -8.41 4.49
CA PHE A 251 -2.13 -9.69 3.79
C PHE A 251 -3.53 -10.28 3.86
N ASP A 252 -3.92 -10.97 2.80
CA ASP A 252 -5.10 -11.84 2.73
C ASP A 252 -6.39 -11.20 3.29
N GLN A 253 -6.58 -9.93 2.97
CA GLN A 253 -7.79 -9.18 3.28
C GLN A 253 -8.95 -9.76 2.47
N PRO A 254 -10.16 -9.88 3.03
CA PRO A 254 -11.32 -10.34 2.27
C PRO A 254 -11.57 -9.47 1.03
N ALA A 255 -11.73 -10.10 -0.13
CA ALA A 255 -12.03 -9.44 -1.39
C ALA A 255 -13.16 -10.20 -2.09
N VAL A 256 -14.34 -9.58 -2.21
CA VAL A 256 -15.47 -10.22 -2.87
C VAL A 256 -15.15 -10.38 -4.36
N ALA A 257 -15.12 -11.62 -4.85
CA ALA A 257 -14.87 -11.87 -6.26
C ALA A 257 -16.00 -11.27 -7.13
N GLY A 258 -15.65 -10.73 -8.29
CA GLY A 258 -16.62 -10.22 -9.28
C GLY A 258 -17.23 -8.85 -8.97
N THR A 259 -16.77 -8.14 -7.95
CA THR A 259 -17.13 -6.73 -7.71
C THR A 259 -16.13 -5.79 -8.39
N LYS A 260 -16.52 -4.53 -8.62
CA LYS A 260 -15.60 -3.45 -9.01
C LYS A 260 -14.97 -2.75 -7.80
N THR A 261 -15.40 -3.09 -6.58
CA THR A 261 -15.01 -2.41 -5.36
C THR A 261 -14.58 -3.43 -4.31
N TRP A 262 -13.44 -3.16 -3.68
CA TRP A 262 -12.87 -3.94 -2.59
C TRP A 262 -12.43 -3.00 -1.48
N GLY A 263 -12.43 -3.47 -0.24
CA GLY A 263 -12.01 -2.64 0.86
C GLY A 263 -12.01 -3.38 2.16
N GLY A 264 -11.45 -2.74 3.17
CA GLY A 264 -11.38 -3.33 4.50
C GLY A 264 -10.82 -2.38 5.53
N GLU A 265 -10.86 -2.84 6.77
CA GLU A 265 -10.22 -2.19 7.90
C GLU A 265 -9.32 -3.20 8.60
N THR A 266 -8.09 -2.80 8.88
CA THR A 266 -7.14 -3.60 9.67
C THR A 266 -6.54 -2.75 10.79
N VAL A 267 -6.30 -3.38 11.92
CA VAL A 267 -5.54 -2.79 13.03
C VAL A 267 -4.25 -3.58 13.20
N LEU A 268 -3.10 -2.88 13.26
CA LEU A 268 -1.81 -3.48 13.58
C LEU A 268 -1.25 -2.81 14.85
N THR A 269 -0.69 -3.60 15.76
CA THR A 269 -0.26 -3.12 17.09
C THR A 269 1.22 -2.77 17.21
N ASP A 270 2.03 -3.15 16.23
CA ASP A 270 3.47 -2.90 16.21
C ASP A 270 3.91 -2.63 14.77
N VAL A 271 3.67 -1.40 14.32
CA VAL A 271 4.05 -1.01 12.95
C VAL A 271 5.40 -0.34 12.96
N GLY A 272 5.64 0.52 13.95
CA GLY A 272 6.85 1.31 14.11
C GLY A 272 6.74 2.22 15.32
N SER A 273 7.45 3.35 15.29
CA SER A 273 7.47 4.29 16.40
C SER A 273 7.35 5.75 15.97
N VAL A 274 7.17 6.63 16.96
CA VAL A 274 7.38 8.07 16.81
C VAL A 274 8.22 8.54 17.99
N SER A 275 9.08 9.54 17.77
CA SER A 275 9.93 10.04 18.84
C SER A 275 9.84 11.55 19.03
N HIS A 276 10.43 11.99 20.14
CA HIS A 276 10.65 13.39 20.45
C HIS A 276 12.09 13.61 20.90
N ASN A 277 12.67 14.75 20.48
CA ASN A 277 13.97 15.23 20.93
C ASN A 277 15.08 14.20 20.73
N SER A 278 15.25 13.75 19.49
CA SER A 278 16.26 12.76 19.09
C SER A 278 16.16 11.41 19.81
N GLY A 279 14.93 10.96 20.13
CA GLY A 279 14.70 9.66 20.77
C GLY A 279 14.70 9.70 22.30
N GLN A 280 14.62 10.89 22.90
CA GLN A 280 14.48 11.04 24.36
C GLN A 280 13.29 10.22 24.91
N VAL A 281 12.19 10.19 24.16
CA VAL A 281 11.08 9.27 24.36
C VAL A 281 10.69 8.69 23.01
N VAL A 282 10.51 7.38 22.96
CA VAL A 282 10.10 6.64 21.77
C VAL A 282 8.76 5.97 22.06
N VAL A 283 7.77 6.29 21.26
CA VAL A 283 6.40 5.80 21.41
C VAL A 283 6.15 4.75 20.34
N PRO A 284 5.97 3.46 20.70
CA PRO A 284 5.47 2.47 19.75
C PRO A 284 4.04 2.85 19.36
N VAL A 285 3.72 2.72 18.07
CA VAL A 285 2.41 3.11 17.54
C VAL A 285 1.59 1.93 17.06
N ARG A 286 0.33 1.93 17.46
CA ARG A 286 -0.74 1.16 16.85
C ARG A 286 -1.22 1.92 15.61
N THR A 287 -1.53 1.19 14.54
CA THR A 287 -2.19 1.75 13.36
C THR A 287 -3.58 1.17 13.17
N ARG A 288 -4.50 1.99 12.68
CA ARG A 288 -5.72 1.57 11.98
C ARG A 288 -5.60 1.97 10.51
N ILE A 289 -5.81 1.02 9.62
CA ILE A 289 -5.81 1.25 8.17
C ILE A 289 -7.18 0.91 7.63
N THR A 290 -7.83 1.89 7.02
CA THR A 290 -9.04 1.71 6.22
C THR A 290 -8.66 1.91 4.75
N TRP A 291 -9.10 1.02 3.88
CA TRP A 291 -8.80 1.12 2.45
C TRP A 291 -10.00 0.74 1.60
N GLU A 292 -10.08 1.34 0.42
CA GLU A 292 -11.08 1.05 -0.61
C GLU A 292 -10.43 1.17 -1.98
N PHE A 293 -10.53 0.13 -2.78
CA PHE A 293 -10.12 0.12 -4.18
C PHE A 293 -11.37 0.06 -5.07
N VAL A 294 -11.46 0.97 -6.03
CA VAL A 294 -12.52 1.03 -7.04
C VAL A 294 -11.89 0.91 -8.42
N ARG A 295 -12.29 -0.13 -9.16
CA ARG A 295 -11.98 -0.30 -10.58
C ARG A 295 -12.89 0.60 -11.41
N ASP A 296 -12.30 1.28 -12.39
CA ASP A 296 -13.04 2.08 -13.37
C ASP A 296 -13.80 1.17 -14.35
#